data_AF-A0A0B2BRY3-F1
#
_entry.id   AF-A0A0B2BRY3-F1
#
_cell.length_a   1.000
_cell.length_b   1.000
_cell.length_c   1.000
_cell.angle_alpha   90.00
_cell.angle_beta   90.00
_cell.angle_gamma   90.00
#
_symmetry.space_group_name_H-M   'P 1'
#
loop_
_entity.id
_entity.type
_entity.pdbx_description
1 polymer ?
#
loop_
_entity_poly.entity_id
_entity_poly.type
_entity_poly.pdbx_seq_one_letter_code
_entity_poly.pdbx_strand_id
1 'polypeptide(L)'
;MTMLDNAARALAKLRSGVDDYDALDDELKGDLKNEARTMLIALRDPSDEVTLAGAEIIRNVHAGESGEAFQSDAANTWRFMIDAVTRG
;
A
#
# COMPACT_ATOMS: atom_id res chain seq x y z
N MET A 1 -11.52 -2.07 10.80
CA MET A 1 -11.19 -2.68 9.50
C MET A 1 -9.94 -1.99 8.98
N THR A 2 -8.85 -2.71 8.83
CA THR A 2 -7.54 -2.21 8.39
C THR A 2 -7.47 -2.15 6.86
N MET A 3 -6.39 -1.57 6.31
CA MET A 3 -6.16 -1.61 4.86
C MET A 3 -5.97 -3.05 4.35
N LEU A 4 -5.37 -3.93 5.15
CA LEU A 4 -5.26 -5.35 4.81
C LEU A 4 -6.62 -6.06 4.82
N ASP A 5 -7.53 -5.71 5.73
CA ASP A 5 -8.91 -6.24 5.70
C ASP A 5 -9.63 -5.86 4.39
N ASN A 6 -9.48 -4.61 3.95
CA ASN A 6 -10.09 -4.12 2.70
C ASN A 6 -9.51 -4.84 1.47
N ALA A 7 -8.19 -5.04 1.45
CA ALA A 7 -7.53 -5.77 0.37
C ALA A 7 -7.95 -7.25 0.35
N ALA A 8 -8.02 -7.90 1.51
CA ALA A 8 -8.50 -9.27 1.63
C ALA A 8 -9.96 -9.43 1.16
N ARG A 9 -10.84 -8.48 1.50
CA ARG A 9 -12.22 -8.43 1.00
C ARG A 9 -12.26 -8.29 -0.53
N ALA A 10 -11.41 -7.45 -1.12
CA ALA A 10 -11.33 -7.31 -2.56
C ALA A 10 -10.86 -8.61 -3.25
N LEU A 11 -9.88 -9.30 -2.67
CA LEU A 11 -9.42 -10.60 -3.16
C LEU A 11 -10.50 -11.69 -3.04
N ALA A 12 -11.24 -11.74 -1.93
CA ALA A 12 -12.38 -12.64 -1.77
C ALA A 12 -13.41 -12.40 -2.88
N LYS A 13 -13.82 -11.14 -3.09
CA LYS A 13 -14.78 -10.77 -4.12
C LYS A 13 -14.32 -11.14 -5.53
N LEU A 14 -13.03 -10.98 -5.82
CA LEU A 14 -12.46 -11.40 -7.10
C LEU A 14 -12.58 -12.92 -7.30
N ARG A 15 -12.41 -13.72 -6.24
CA ARG A 15 -12.42 -15.19 -6.30
C ARG A 15 -13.84 -15.77 -6.34
N SER A 16 -14.75 -15.27 -5.51
CA SER A 16 -16.11 -15.80 -5.39
C SER A 16 -17.09 -15.13 -6.36
N GLY A 17 -16.77 -13.94 -6.85
CA GLY A 17 -17.67 -13.11 -7.68
C GLY A 17 -18.72 -12.35 -6.87
N VAL A 18 -18.74 -12.48 -5.54
CA VAL A 18 -19.68 -11.83 -4.62
C VAL A 18 -18.94 -11.23 -3.42
N ASP A 19 -19.52 -10.23 -2.77
CA ASP A 19 -18.93 -9.61 -1.57
C ASP A 19 -19.43 -10.32 -0.31
N ASP A 20 -18.90 -11.52 -0.06
CA ASP A 20 -19.27 -12.41 1.05
C ASP A 20 -18.15 -12.58 2.09
N TYR A 21 -17.18 -11.66 2.11
CA TYR A 21 -15.99 -11.73 2.96
C TYR A 21 -16.30 -11.97 4.44
N ASP A 22 -17.38 -11.36 4.96
CA ASP A 22 -17.72 -11.47 6.38
C ASP A 22 -18.17 -12.90 6.77
N ALA A 23 -18.69 -13.68 5.81
CA ALA A 23 -19.13 -15.06 6.00
C ALA A 23 -18.01 -16.10 5.89
N LEU A 24 -16.82 -15.71 5.42
CA LEU A 24 -15.67 -16.61 5.34
C LEU A 24 -15.18 -16.99 6.74
N ASP A 25 -14.58 -18.17 6.85
CA ASP A 25 -13.88 -18.58 8.06
C ASP A 25 -12.60 -17.74 8.30
N ASP A 26 -12.10 -17.79 9.53
CA ASP A 26 -10.95 -16.98 9.95
C ASP A 26 -9.64 -17.42 9.28
N GLU A 27 -9.53 -18.69 8.87
CA GLU A 27 -8.37 -19.24 8.18
C GLU A 27 -8.25 -18.61 6.79
N LEU A 28 -9.32 -18.67 5.99
CA LEU A 28 -9.35 -18.08 4.64
C LEU A 28 -9.21 -16.55 4.69
N LYS A 29 -9.81 -15.88 5.70
CA LYS A 29 -9.56 -14.45 5.94
C LYS A 29 -8.09 -14.17 6.21
N GLY A 30 -7.42 -15.03 6.99
CA GLY A 30 -6.00 -14.96 7.26
C GLY A 30 -5.14 -15.10 6.00
N ASP A 31 -5.45 -16.09 5.16
CA ASP A 31 -4.73 -16.34 3.90
C ASP A 31 -4.85 -15.17 2.93
N LEU A 32 -6.06 -14.65 2.73
CA LEU A 32 -6.29 -13.48 1.87
C LEU A 32 -5.53 -12.24 2.36
N LYS A 33 -5.43 -12.04 3.68
CA LYS A 33 -4.60 -10.96 4.25
C LYS A 33 -3.12 -11.18 3.98
N ASN A 34 -2.63 -12.41 4.08
CA ASN A 34 -1.23 -12.74 3.81
C ASN A 34 -0.88 -12.53 2.34
N GLU A 35 -1.79 -12.87 1.43
CA GLU A 35 -1.64 -12.58 0.00
C GLU A 35 -1.59 -11.07 -0.25
N ALA A 36 -2.54 -10.31 0.30
CA ALA A 36 -2.56 -8.85 0.20
C ALA A 36 -1.26 -8.22 0.75
N ARG A 37 -0.78 -8.70 1.91
CA ARG A 37 0.49 -8.27 2.50
C ARG A 37 1.66 -8.55 1.57
N THR A 38 1.71 -9.74 0.97
CA THR A 38 2.77 -10.12 0.02
C THR A 38 2.81 -9.20 -1.20
N MET A 39 1.65 -8.86 -1.76
CA MET A 39 1.56 -7.89 -2.86
C MET A 39 2.06 -6.51 -2.46
N LEU A 40 1.68 -6.01 -1.28
CA LEU A 40 2.14 -4.70 -0.80
C LEU A 40 3.66 -4.67 -0.58
N ILE A 41 4.23 -5.75 -0.04
CA ILE A 41 5.69 -5.88 0.11
C ILE A 41 6.38 -5.83 -1.26
N ALA A 42 5.82 -6.46 -2.29
CA ALA A 42 6.38 -6.40 -3.64
C ALA A 42 6.34 -4.98 -4.24
N LEU A 43 5.41 -4.14 -3.79
CA LEU A 43 5.30 -2.73 -4.18
C LEU A 43 6.06 -1.78 -3.25
N ARG A 44 6.84 -2.30 -2.29
CA ARG A 44 7.51 -1.48 -1.27
C ARG A 44 8.47 -0.47 -1.86
N ASP A 45 9.17 -0.83 -2.93
CA ASP A 45 10.05 0.08 -3.63
C ASP A 45 9.29 0.75 -4.78
N PRO A 46 9.12 2.09 -4.74
CA PRO A 46 8.35 2.80 -5.74
C PRO A 46 9.11 2.87 -7.07
N SER A 47 8.37 2.93 -8.17
CA SER A 47 8.95 3.30 -9.47
C SER A 47 9.32 4.78 -9.50
N ASP A 48 10.10 5.17 -10.50
CA ASP A 48 10.46 6.59 -10.73
C ASP A 48 9.20 7.46 -10.90
N GLU A 49 8.18 6.96 -11.61
CA GLU A 49 6.92 7.67 -11.81
C GLU A 49 6.17 7.94 -10.49
N VAL A 50 6.10 6.94 -9.61
CA VAL A 50 5.50 7.09 -8.28
C VAL A 50 6.29 8.07 -7.42
N THR A 51 7.63 7.97 -7.50
CA THR A 51 8.54 8.87 -6.78
C THR A 51 8.37 10.32 -7.22
N LEU A 52 8.28 10.57 -8.53
CA LEU A 52 8.08 11.90 -9.11
C LEU A 52 6.73 12.50 -8.71
N ALA A 53 5.65 11.69 -8.73
CA ALA A 53 4.33 12.13 -8.29
C ALA A 53 4.33 12.56 -6.81
N GLY A 54 4.99 11.79 -5.94
CA GLY A 54 5.13 12.17 -4.53
C GLY A 54 5.98 13.44 -4.34
N ALA A 55 7.08 13.56 -5.10
CA ALA A 55 7.97 14.72 -5.03
C ALA A 55 7.29 16.03 -5.46
N GLU A 56 6.34 15.96 -6.40
CA GLU A 56 5.51 17.12 -6.79
C GLU A 56 4.66 17.63 -5.62
N ILE A 57 4.09 16.73 -4.82
CA ILE A 57 3.31 17.13 -3.64
C ILE A 57 4.22 17.75 -2.57
N ILE A 58 5.37 17.14 -2.26
CA ILE A 58 6.27 17.64 -1.22
C ILE A 58 6.81 19.04 -1.57
N ARG A 59 7.15 19.28 -2.84
CA ARG A 59 7.55 20.60 -3.37
C ARG A 59 6.55 21.71 -3.07
N ASN A 60 5.26 21.40 -3.04
CA ASN A 60 4.20 22.37 -2.77
C ASN A 60 4.03 22.69 -1.28
N VAL A 61 4.63 21.88 -0.38
CA VAL A 61 4.50 22.01 1.08
C VAL A 61 5.76 22.58 1.73
N HIS A 62 6.94 22.38 1.11
CA HIS A 62 8.21 22.96 1.56
C HIS A 62 8.97 23.58 0.40
N ALA A 63 9.40 24.84 0.58
CA ALA A 63 10.28 25.53 -0.37
C ALA A 63 11.74 25.41 0.08
N GLY A 64 12.67 25.30 -0.87
CA GLY A 64 14.11 25.47 -0.63
C GLY A 64 14.98 24.22 -0.75
N GLU A 65 14.43 23.06 -1.08
CA GLU A 65 15.21 21.85 -1.34
C GLU A 65 15.42 21.58 -2.84
N SER A 66 16.37 20.70 -3.16
CA SER A 66 16.62 20.28 -4.54
C SER A 66 15.55 19.29 -5.02
N GLY A 67 15.38 19.18 -6.35
CA GLY A 67 14.46 18.19 -6.92
C GLY A 67 14.77 16.74 -6.52
N GLU A 68 16.05 16.41 -6.32
CA GLU A 68 16.50 15.09 -5.85
C GLU A 68 16.13 14.83 -4.39
N ALA A 69 16.22 15.85 -3.52
CA ALA A 69 15.83 15.74 -2.12
C ALA A 69 14.33 15.42 -2.00
N PHE A 70 13.48 16.13 -2.75
CA PHE A 70 12.04 15.86 -2.78
C PHE A 70 11.69 14.45 -3.29
N GLN A 71 12.43 13.93 -4.28
CA GLN A 71 12.25 12.56 -4.78
C GLN A 71 12.67 11.52 -3.73
N SER A 72 13.80 11.72 -3.06
CA SER A 72 14.24 10.86 -1.97
C SER A 72 13.19 10.79 -0.85
N ASP A 73 12.66 11.93 -0.44
CA ASP A 73 11.66 12.01 0.63
C ASP A 73 10.33 11.36 0.23
N ALA A 74 9.90 11.54 -1.03
CA ALA A 74 8.74 10.86 -1.57
C ALA A 74 8.90 9.34 -1.54
N ALA A 75 10.05 8.84 -2.00
CA ALA A 75 10.33 7.41 -2.03
C ALA A 75 10.39 6.80 -0.61
N ASN A 76 10.98 7.52 0.35
CA ASN A 76 11.05 7.08 1.74
C ASN A 76 9.67 7.10 2.42
N THR A 77 8.87 8.13 2.17
CA THR A 77 7.50 8.22 2.68
C THR A 77 6.66 7.05 2.17
N TRP A 78 6.77 6.71 0.88
CA TRP A 78 6.11 5.52 0.31
C TRP A 78 6.49 4.24 1.05
N ARG A 79 7.79 3.97 1.23
CA ARG A 79 8.28 2.79 1.96
C ARG A 79 7.72 2.74 3.38
N PHE A 80 7.69 3.87 4.08
CA PHE A 80 7.13 3.93 5.43
C PHE A 80 5.63 3.66 5.48
N MET A 81 4.85 4.15 4.50
CA MET A 81 3.43 3.84 4.40
C MET A 81 3.19 2.34 4.16
N ILE A 82 3.94 1.72 3.23
CA ILE A 82 3.85 0.27 2.99
C ILE A 82 4.26 -0.51 4.24
N ASP A 83 5.34 -0.14 4.91
CA ASP A 83 5.80 -0.78 6.15
C ASP A 83 4.75 -0.63 7.27
N ALA A 84 4.09 0.52 7.38
CA ALA A 84 3.03 0.75 8.37
C ALA A 84 1.79 -0.14 8.11
N VAL A 85 1.40 -0.33 6.85
CA VAL A 85 0.27 -1.19 6.49
C VAL A 85 0.59 -2.67 6.71
N THR A 86 1.82 -3.09 6.42
CA THR A 86 2.20 -4.52 6.42
C THR A 86 2.60 -5.07 7.79
N ARG A 87 2.99 -4.20 8.74
CA ARG A 87 3.31 -4.55 10.14
C ARG A 87 2.09 -4.69 11.05
N GLY A 88 0.94 -4.12 10.66
CA GLY A 88 -0.35 -4.24 11.36
C GLY A 88 -1.04 -5.57 11.08
#